data_AF-A0A965CVJ6-F1
#
_entry.id   AF-A0A965CVJ6-F1
#
_cell.length_a   1.000
_cell.length_b   1.000
_cell.length_c   1.000
_cell.angle_alpha   90.00
_cell.angle_beta   90.00
_cell.angle_gamma   90.00
#
_symmetry.space_group_name_H-M   'P 1'
#
loop_
_entity.id
_entity.type
_entity.pdbx_description
1 polymer ?
#
loop_
_entity_poly.entity_id
_entity_poly.type
_entity_poly.pdbx_seq_one_letter_code
_entity_poly.pdbx_strand_id
1 'polypeptide(L)'
;EEHGIEEVNFSFEGHSNERQRGLRVLNHEELLRGDVSLEYVSRLMNRRYTETPTLRKLLQSIWYQVNSGQEIYVIGEILEDRTVKGGTGWGAEFAKLCNKPLYVFDQKQSCWFNWKQTDWEKNTEDNLPIISHSHFSGSGTRFLEDNGRNAISELFRRSFS
;
A
#
# COMPACT_ATOMS: atom_id res chain seq x y z
N GLU A 1 3.46 6.12 18.39
CA GLU A 1 4.14 4.94 17.85
C GLU A 1 4.41 4.07 19.06
N GLU A 2 3.89 2.84 19.03
CA GLU A 2 3.70 1.99 20.22
C GLU A 2 4.71 0.84 20.29
N HIS A 3 5.42 0.56 19.19
CA HIS A 3 6.29 -0.61 19.04
C HIS A 3 7.77 -0.25 18.81
N GLY A 4 8.16 1.02 18.94
CA GLY A 4 9.54 1.49 18.78
C GLY A 4 10.03 1.58 17.33
N ILE A 5 9.13 1.51 16.34
CA ILE A 5 9.47 1.44 14.93
C ILE A 5 9.71 2.84 14.33
N GLU A 6 10.79 2.94 13.55
CA GLU A 6 11.05 4.10 12.70
C GLU A 6 10.09 4.11 11.52
N GLU A 7 9.47 5.26 11.25
CA GLU A 7 8.51 5.40 10.16
C GLU A 7 8.98 6.44 9.16
N VAL A 8 8.68 6.19 7.89
CA VAL A 8 8.88 7.15 6.81
C VAL A 8 7.56 7.32 6.06
N ASN A 9 7.09 8.57 5.99
CA ASN A 9 5.89 8.95 5.26
C ASN A 9 6.33 9.74 4.03
N PHE A 10 6.31 9.10 2.85
CA PHE A 10 6.68 9.75 1.60
C PHE A 10 5.60 10.74 1.16
N SER A 11 6.03 11.92 0.72
CA SER A 11 5.16 12.99 0.26
C SER A 11 5.85 13.81 -0.83
N PHE A 12 5.20 14.87 -1.32
CA PHE A 12 5.75 15.81 -2.30
C PHE A 12 5.25 17.22 -2.01
N GLU A 13 5.94 18.22 -2.55
CA GLU A 13 5.61 19.62 -2.36
C GLU A 13 4.17 19.94 -2.80
N GLY A 14 3.41 20.60 -1.91
CA GLY A 14 2.00 20.94 -2.12
C GLY A 14 1.00 19.84 -1.77
N HIS A 15 1.45 18.68 -1.28
CA HIS A 15 0.56 17.62 -0.80
C HIS A 15 0.17 17.85 0.67
N SER A 16 -1.12 17.71 0.98
CA SER A 16 -1.62 17.77 2.35
C SER A 16 -1.19 16.53 3.14
N ASN A 17 -0.53 16.74 4.29
CA ASN A 17 -0.01 15.66 5.12
C ASN A 17 -0.66 15.70 6.51
N GLU A 18 -1.39 14.64 6.84
CA GLU A 18 -1.97 14.43 8.18
C GLU A 18 -0.90 14.09 9.22
N ARG A 19 0.26 13.58 8.78
CA ARG A 19 1.33 13.09 9.65
C ARG A 19 2.66 13.76 9.34
N GLN A 20 3.27 14.33 10.38
CA GLN A 20 4.55 15.06 10.27
C GLN A 20 5.75 14.22 10.72
N ARG A 21 5.57 13.26 11.63
CA ARG A 21 6.64 12.34 12.03
C ARG A 21 7.06 11.46 10.86
N GLY A 22 8.36 11.32 10.63
CA GLY A 22 8.89 10.52 9.53
C GLY A 22 8.62 11.11 8.13
N LEU A 23 8.10 12.35 8.03
CA LEU A 23 7.77 12.93 6.74
C LEU A 23 9.04 13.09 5.88
N ARG A 24 9.01 12.51 4.69
CA ARG A 24 10.05 12.63 3.67
C ARG A 24 9.44 13.18 2.39
N VAL A 25 9.71 14.45 2.12
CA VAL A 25 9.27 15.13 0.91
C VAL A 25 10.22 14.77 -0.23
N LEU A 26 9.72 14.07 -1.23
CA LEU A 26 10.48 13.68 -2.42
C LEU A 26 10.73 14.89 -3.31
N ASN A 27 11.96 15.02 -3.79
CA ASN A 27 12.33 16.05 -4.76
C ASN A 27 11.95 15.64 -6.20
N HIS A 28 12.17 16.53 -7.16
CA HIS A 28 11.82 16.29 -8.57
C HIS A 28 12.50 15.04 -9.16
N GLU A 29 13.80 14.85 -8.91
CA GLU A 29 14.56 13.72 -9.45
C GLU A 29 14.12 12.39 -8.82
N GLU A 30 13.82 12.38 -7.51
CA GLU A 30 13.30 11.19 -6.83
C GLU A 30 11.91 10.80 -7.35
N LEU A 31 11.03 11.77 -7.59
CA LEU A 31 9.71 11.55 -8.18
C LEU A 31 9.82 10.99 -9.61
N LEU A 32 10.78 11.48 -10.40
CA LEU A 32 11.01 11.00 -11.77
C LEU A 32 11.44 9.53 -11.82
N ARG A 33 12.10 9.00 -10.78
CA ARG A 33 12.47 7.56 -10.74
C ARG A 33 11.26 6.64 -10.72
N GLY A 34 10.13 7.12 -10.19
CA GLY A 34 8.86 6.40 -10.16
C GLY A 34 7.89 6.84 -11.26
N ASP A 35 8.36 7.54 -12.30
CA ASP A 35 7.48 8.01 -13.37
C ASP A 35 6.91 6.84 -14.17
N VAL A 36 5.58 6.81 -14.27
CA VAL A 36 4.83 5.77 -14.97
C VAL A 36 3.77 6.43 -15.83
N SER A 37 3.50 5.87 -17.01
CA SER A 37 2.46 6.42 -17.87
C SER A 37 1.08 6.14 -17.25
N LEU A 38 0.21 7.16 -17.24
CA LEU A 38 -1.15 7.00 -16.76
C LEU A 38 -1.95 6.00 -17.59
N GLU A 39 -1.63 5.86 -18.88
CA GLU A 39 -2.22 4.83 -19.74
C GLU A 39 -1.89 3.42 -19.24
N TYR A 40 -0.63 3.17 -18.84
CA TYR A 40 -0.22 1.90 -18.28
C TYR A 40 -0.96 1.60 -16.96
N VAL A 41 -0.98 2.57 -16.04
CA VAL A 41 -1.71 2.45 -14.77
C VAL A 41 -3.19 2.23 -15.01
N SER A 42 -3.80 2.93 -15.98
CA SER A 42 -5.21 2.78 -16.35
C SER A 42 -5.53 1.36 -16.83
N ARG A 43 -4.69 0.79 -17.69
CA ARG A 43 -4.84 -0.59 -18.18
C ARG A 43 -4.68 -1.61 -17.07
N LEU A 44 -3.64 -1.47 -16.25
CA LEU A 44 -3.35 -2.39 -15.15
C LEU A 44 -4.46 -2.38 -14.09
N MET A 45 -4.97 -1.19 -13.78
CA MET A 45 -6.03 -0.99 -12.78
C MET A 45 -7.44 -1.18 -13.34
N ASN A 46 -7.59 -1.45 -14.64
CA ASN A 46 -8.88 -1.48 -15.36
C ASN A 46 -9.77 -0.24 -15.09
N ARG A 47 -9.16 0.95 -15.06
CA ARG A 47 -9.82 2.21 -14.67
C ARG A 47 -9.37 3.36 -15.54
N ARG A 48 -10.21 4.38 -15.67
CA ARG A 48 -9.83 5.65 -16.31
C ARG A 48 -9.46 6.67 -15.24
N TYR A 49 -8.31 7.28 -15.41
CA TYR A 49 -7.86 8.38 -14.57
C TYR A 49 -7.84 9.68 -15.36
N THR A 50 -8.30 10.77 -14.73
CA THR A 50 -8.10 12.11 -15.28
C THR A 50 -6.67 12.54 -14.97
N GLU A 51 -5.90 12.82 -16.02
CA GLU A 51 -4.53 13.27 -15.87
C GLU A 51 -4.49 14.63 -15.17
N THR A 52 -3.84 14.67 -14.02
CA THR A 52 -3.52 15.90 -13.30
C THR A 52 -2.08 15.80 -12.78
N PRO A 53 -1.35 16.93 -12.67
CA PRO A 53 0.01 16.92 -12.11
C PRO A 53 0.06 16.33 -10.69
N THR A 54 -0.96 16.59 -9.88
CA THR A 54 -1.07 16.06 -8.52
C THR A 54 -1.24 14.55 -8.50
N LEU A 55 -2.09 13.99 -9.39
CA LEU A 55 -2.24 12.54 -9.49
C LEU A 55 -0.93 11.85 -9.90
N ARG A 56 -0.21 12.43 -10.86
CA ARG A 56 1.09 11.90 -11.29
C ARG A 56 2.08 11.83 -10.12
N LYS A 57 2.24 12.92 -9.37
CA LYS A 57 3.11 12.97 -8.18
C LYS A 57 2.66 11.98 -7.09
N LEU A 58 1.35 11.80 -6.92
CA LEU A 58 0.81 10.80 -5.99
C LEU A 58 1.23 9.38 -6.40
N LEU A 59 1.07 9.00 -7.67
CA LEU A 59 1.47 7.68 -8.16
C LEU A 59 2.98 7.44 -8.03
N GLN A 60 3.80 8.47 -8.30
CA GLN A 60 5.25 8.45 -8.11
C GLN A 60 5.63 8.26 -6.63
N SER A 61 4.95 8.93 -5.71
CA SER A 61 5.19 8.76 -4.27
C SER A 61 4.81 7.36 -3.76
N ILE A 62 3.70 6.79 -4.25
CA ILE A 62 3.28 5.42 -3.93
C ILE A 62 4.28 4.40 -4.49
N TRP A 63 4.78 4.63 -5.71
CA TRP A 63 5.84 3.82 -6.29
C TRP A 63 7.07 3.80 -5.37
N TYR A 64 7.51 4.96 -4.88
CA TYR A 64 8.68 5.07 -4.01
C TYR A 64 8.48 4.34 -2.68
N GLN A 65 7.29 4.46 -2.10
CA GLN A 65 6.90 3.77 -0.87
C GLN A 65 6.96 2.25 -1.04
N VAL A 66 6.36 1.69 -2.10
CA VAL A 66 6.38 0.24 -2.35
C VAL A 66 7.77 -0.24 -2.75
N ASN A 67 8.52 0.56 -3.51
CA ASN A 67 9.89 0.24 -3.89
C ASN A 67 10.81 0.12 -2.66
N SER A 68 10.58 0.95 -1.63
CA SER A 68 11.38 0.99 -0.40
C SER A 68 11.06 -0.14 0.61
N GLY A 69 9.91 -0.81 0.50
CA GLY A 69 9.53 -1.92 1.39
C GLY A 69 9.87 -3.30 0.80
N GLN A 70 10.23 -4.27 1.62
CA GLN A 70 10.42 -5.67 1.20
C GLN A 70 9.11 -6.45 1.27
N GLU A 71 8.27 -6.15 2.26
CA GLU A 71 6.90 -6.68 2.40
C GLU A 71 5.88 -5.55 2.32
N ILE A 72 4.75 -5.82 1.68
CA ILE A 72 3.70 -4.82 1.43
C ILE A 72 2.41 -5.25 2.12
N TYR A 73 1.89 -4.39 2.99
CA TYR A 73 0.63 -4.59 3.69
C TYR A 73 -0.35 -3.50 3.29
N VAL A 74 -1.56 -3.90 2.94
CA VAL A 74 -2.58 -3.00 2.39
C VAL A 74 -3.87 -3.14 3.17
N ILE A 75 -4.48 -2.02 3.55
CA ILE A 75 -5.85 -1.99 4.09
C ILE A 75 -6.77 -1.39 3.03
N GLY A 76 -7.77 -2.16 2.59
CA GLY A 76 -8.63 -1.72 1.50
C GLY A 76 -9.80 -2.67 1.22
N GLU A 77 -10.17 -2.75 -0.06
CA GLU A 77 -11.27 -3.55 -0.59
C GLU A 77 -10.77 -4.18 -1.89
N ILE A 78 -10.82 -5.51 -1.99
CA ILE A 78 -10.49 -6.25 -3.20
C ILE A 78 -11.73 -6.24 -4.10
N LEU A 79 -11.56 -5.77 -5.34
CA LEU A 79 -12.63 -5.73 -6.32
C LEU A 79 -12.72 -7.04 -7.10
N GLU A 80 -13.82 -7.21 -7.85
CA GLU A 80 -14.08 -8.39 -8.68
C GLU A 80 -12.99 -8.62 -9.75
N ASP A 81 -12.31 -7.56 -10.20
CA ASP A 81 -11.19 -7.64 -11.14
C ASP A 81 -9.84 -7.94 -10.45
N ARG A 82 -9.87 -8.30 -9.17
CA ARG A 82 -8.71 -8.61 -8.30
C ARG A 82 -7.79 -7.41 -8.02
N THR A 83 -8.18 -6.20 -8.41
CA THR A 83 -7.46 -4.99 -8.03
C THR A 83 -7.93 -4.48 -6.67
N VAL A 84 -7.09 -3.72 -5.97
CA VAL A 84 -7.53 -3.02 -4.76
C VAL A 84 -8.12 -1.65 -5.13
N LYS A 85 -9.17 -1.25 -4.41
CA LYS A 85 -9.87 0.02 -4.64
C LYS A 85 -8.98 1.26 -4.40
N GLY A 86 -9.19 2.31 -5.21
CA GLY A 86 -8.52 3.61 -5.05
C GLY A 86 -7.03 3.62 -5.41
N GLY A 87 -6.29 4.63 -4.93
CA GLY A 87 -4.85 4.80 -5.16
C GLY A 87 -3.99 3.74 -4.47
N THR A 88 -4.50 3.17 -3.37
CA THR A 88 -3.95 1.98 -2.70
C THR A 88 -3.81 0.80 -3.65
N GLY A 89 -4.75 0.70 -4.61
CA GLY A 89 -4.70 -0.22 -5.74
C GLY A 89 -3.42 -0.17 -6.55
N TRP A 90 -2.96 1.03 -6.91
CA TRP A 90 -1.71 1.17 -7.65
C TRP A 90 -0.51 0.59 -6.88
N GLY A 91 -0.44 0.85 -5.57
CA GLY A 91 0.62 0.29 -4.73
C GLY A 91 0.59 -1.24 -4.68
N ALA A 92 -0.61 -1.82 -4.58
CA ALA A 92 -0.80 -3.28 -4.62
C ALA A 92 -0.38 -3.86 -5.98
N GLU A 93 -0.84 -3.30 -7.09
CA GLU A 93 -0.46 -3.79 -8.43
C GLU A 93 1.04 -3.65 -8.70
N PHE A 94 1.64 -2.55 -8.26
CA PHE A 94 3.09 -2.39 -8.38
C PHE A 94 3.86 -3.41 -7.52
N ALA A 95 3.38 -3.75 -6.33
CA ALA A 95 3.95 -4.81 -5.52
C ALA A 95 3.88 -6.19 -6.22
N LYS A 96 2.78 -6.48 -6.93
CA LYS A 96 2.64 -7.68 -7.78
C LYS A 96 3.71 -7.70 -8.88
N LEU A 97 3.91 -6.58 -9.57
CA LEU A 97 4.94 -6.46 -10.63
C LEU A 97 6.36 -6.69 -10.10
N CYS A 98 6.64 -6.22 -8.88
CA CYS A 98 7.91 -6.43 -8.21
C CYS A 98 8.08 -7.83 -7.59
N ASN A 99 7.05 -8.70 -7.65
CA ASN A 99 7.01 -9.99 -6.98
C ASN A 99 7.31 -9.90 -5.46
N LYS A 100 6.87 -8.82 -4.82
CA LYS A 100 7.03 -8.65 -3.36
C LYS A 100 5.90 -9.39 -2.61
N PRO A 101 6.17 -9.95 -1.41
CA PRO A 101 5.11 -10.41 -0.52
C PRO A 101 4.07 -9.31 -0.32
N LEU A 102 2.82 -9.62 -0.62
CA LEU A 102 1.72 -8.67 -0.66
C LEU A 102 0.51 -9.22 0.07
N TYR A 103 0.11 -8.50 1.11
CA TYR A 103 -1.04 -8.82 1.93
C TYR A 103 -2.06 -7.70 1.88
N VAL A 104 -3.34 -8.05 1.73
CA VAL A 104 -4.46 -7.11 1.78
C VAL A 104 -5.42 -7.52 2.88
N PHE A 105 -5.73 -6.62 3.80
CA PHE A 105 -6.90 -6.75 4.64
C PHE A 105 -8.08 -6.13 3.91
N ASP A 106 -9.04 -6.97 3.53
CA ASP A 106 -10.29 -6.52 2.92
C ASP A 106 -11.28 -6.14 4.03
N GLN A 107 -11.59 -4.84 4.14
CA GLN A 107 -12.52 -4.34 5.16
C GLN A 107 -13.96 -4.83 4.95
N LYS A 108 -14.39 -5.14 3.73
CA LYS A 108 -15.75 -5.66 3.48
C LYS A 108 -15.88 -7.12 3.88
N GLN A 109 -14.80 -7.88 3.76
CA GLN A 109 -14.77 -9.29 4.13
C GLN A 109 -14.19 -9.54 5.53
N SER A 110 -13.64 -8.50 6.17
CA SER A 110 -12.98 -8.55 7.48
C SER A 110 -11.93 -9.66 7.58
N CYS A 111 -11.14 -9.87 6.53
CA CYS A 111 -10.10 -10.89 6.51
C CYS A 111 -8.87 -10.46 5.69
N TRP A 112 -7.74 -11.10 6.02
CA TRP A 112 -6.49 -10.97 5.29
C TRP A 112 -6.48 -11.88 4.07
N PHE A 113 -5.83 -11.41 3.01
CA PHE A 113 -5.54 -12.14 1.79
C PHE A 113 -4.06 -12.00 1.45
N ASN A 114 -3.48 -13.05 0.88
CA ASN A 114 -2.14 -13.08 0.35
C ASN A 114 -2.18 -13.22 -1.17
N TRP A 115 -1.38 -12.45 -1.88
CA TRP A 115 -1.25 -12.59 -3.33
C TRP A 115 -0.38 -13.81 -3.70
N LYS A 116 -0.95 -14.78 -4.43
CA LYS A 116 -0.27 -15.99 -4.90
C LYS A 116 0.05 -15.96 -6.40
N GLN A 117 0.55 -14.81 -6.89
CA GLN A 117 0.90 -14.54 -8.31
C GLN A 117 -0.27 -14.55 -9.29
N THR A 118 -1.27 -15.41 -9.10
CA THR A 118 -2.43 -15.58 -9.97
C THR A 118 -3.71 -15.07 -9.31
N ASP A 119 -3.88 -15.29 -8.00
CA ASP A 119 -5.08 -14.89 -7.27
C ASP A 119 -4.80 -14.52 -5.81
N TRP A 120 -5.81 -13.93 -5.18
CA TRP A 120 -5.85 -13.68 -3.76
C TRP A 120 -6.27 -14.94 -3.01
N GLU A 121 -5.39 -15.42 -2.13
CA GLU A 121 -5.70 -16.52 -1.22
C GLU A 121 -6.10 -15.96 0.14
N LYS A 122 -7.29 -16.31 0.62
CA LYS A 122 -7.76 -15.91 1.95
C LYS A 122 -6.90 -16.56 3.02
N ASN A 123 -6.40 -15.75 3.95
CA ASN A 123 -5.69 -16.23 5.12
C ASN A 123 -6.67 -16.86 6.13
N THR A 124 -6.31 -18.04 6.63
CA THR A 124 -6.92 -18.70 7.79
C THR A 124 -6.22 -18.25 9.07
N GLU A 125 -6.76 -18.64 10.23
CA GLU A 125 -6.17 -18.29 11.53
C GLU A 125 -4.73 -18.77 11.68
N ASP A 126 -4.40 -19.93 11.10
CA ASP A 126 -3.07 -20.54 11.17
C ASP A 126 -2.02 -19.89 10.26
N ASN A 127 -2.43 -19.00 9.34
CA ASN A 127 -1.52 -18.41 8.35
C ASN A 127 -1.65 -16.88 8.23
N LEU A 128 -2.10 -16.23 9.30
CA LEU A 128 -2.23 -14.77 9.35
C LEU A 128 -0.88 -14.07 9.08
N PRO A 129 -0.89 -12.91 8.41
CA PRO A 129 0.33 -12.20 8.10
C PRO A 129 1.06 -11.75 9.38
N ILE A 130 2.39 -11.84 9.32
CA ILE A 130 3.36 -11.26 10.24
C ILE A 130 4.36 -10.45 9.43
N ILE A 131 4.95 -9.44 10.06
CA ILE A 131 6.04 -8.63 9.50
C ILE A 131 7.34 -9.38 9.78
N SER A 132 7.96 -9.90 8.73
CA SER A 132 9.18 -10.71 8.85
C SER A 132 10.43 -9.97 8.37
N HIS A 133 10.26 -8.88 7.63
CA HIS A 133 11.34 -8.05 7.12
C HIS A 133 11.51 -6.73 7.88
N SER A 134 12.76 -6.28 8.03
CA SER A 134 13.09 -5.01 8.69
C SER A 134 12.56 -3.79 7.92
N HIS A 135 12.44 -3.90 6.60
CA HIS A 135 11.85 -2.86 5.76
C HIS A 135 10.52 -3.38 5.20
N PHE A 136 9.42 -2.75 5.60
CA PHE A 136 8.09 -3.07 5.10
C PHE A 136 7.33 -1.77 4.81
N SER A 137 6.32 -1.86 3.95
CA SER A 137 5.50 -0.71 3.57
C SER A 137 4.03 -1.01 3.80
N GLY A 138 3.37 -0.11 4.55
CA GLY A 138 1.92 -0.13 4.74
C GLY A 138 1.23 0.88 3.85
N SER A 139 0.20 0.48 3.10
CA SER A 139 -0.67 1.40 2.36
C SER A 139 -2.11 1.26 2.85
N GLY A 140 -2.80 2.39 2.99
CA GLY A 140 -4.11 2.43 3.64
C GLY A 140 -5.20 2.98 2.75
N THR A 141 -6.41 3.00 3.31
CA THR A 141 -7.59 3.67 2.76
C THR A 141 -7.86 4.96 3.52
N ARG A 142 -8.45 5.95 2.84
CA ARG A 142 -8.96 7.17 3.50
C ARG A 142 -10.16 6.89 4.39
N PHE A 143 -10.85 5.78 4.14
CA PHE A 143 -12.05 5.35 4.87
C PHE A 143 -11.72 4.13 5.73
N LEU A 144 -10.86 4.34 6.72
CA LEU A 144 -10.41 3.30 7.64
C LEU A 144 -11.53 2.96 8.62
N GLU A 145 -12.03 1.73 8.53
CA GLU A 145 -13.07 1.16 9.40
C GLU A 145 -12.43 0.54 10.66
N ASP A 146 -13.24 0.29 11.71
CA ASP A 146 -12.73 -0.22 13.00
C ASP A 146 -12.08 -1.60 12.87
N ASN A 147 -12.62 -2.48 12.01
CA ASN A 147 -12.01 -3.76 11.71
C ASN A 147 -10.61 -3.60 11.06
N GLY A 148 -10.42 -2.61 10.20
CA GLY A 148 -9.13 -2.27 9.61
C GLY A 148 -8.13 -1.76 10.66
N ARG A 149 -8.59 -0.94 11.62
CA ARG A 149 -7.75 -0.49 12.76
C ARG A 149 -7.31 -1.67 13.61
N ASN A 150 -8.24 -2.56 13.93
CA ASN A 150 -7.96 -3.77 14.71
C ASN A 150 -7.00 -4.69 13.95
N ALA A 151 -7.17 -4.86 12.64
CA ALA A 151 -6.28 -5.67 11.82
C ALA A 151 -4.83 -5.14 11.80
N ILE A 152 -4.65 -3.80 11.78
CA ILE A 152 -3.33 -3.18 11.91
C ILE A 152 -2.75 -3.46 13.30
N SER A 153 -3.49 -3.14 14.36
CA SER A 153 -3.02 -3.34 15.74
C SER A 153 -2.61 -4.79 16.00
N GLU A 154 -3.42 -5.74 15.54
CA GLU A 154 -3.15 -7.16 15.65
C GLU A 154 -1.95 -7.62 14.80
N LEU A 155 -1.77 -7.09 13.59
CA LEU A 155 -0.59 -7.38 12.76
C LEU A 155 0.70 -6.99 13.50
N PHE A 156 0.76 -5.78 14.06
CA PHE A 156 1.94 -5.34 14.81
C PHE A 156 2.12 -6.17 16.08
N ARG A 157 1.04 -6.43 16.83
CA ARG A 157 1.08 -7.27 18.03
C ARG A 157 1.65 -8.66 17.74
N ARG A 158 1.22 -9.32 16.66
CA ARG A 158 1.74 -10.65 16.26
C ARG A 158 3.19 -10.62 15.80
N SER A 159 3.66 -9.48 15.29
CA SER A 159 4.98 -9.38 14.65
C SER A 159 6.09 -8.97 15.62
N PHE A 160 5.75 -8.22 16.68
CA PHE A 160 6.72 -7.60 17.59
C PHE A 160 6.49 -7.94 19.07
N SER A 161 5.67 -8.96 19.37
CA SER A 161 5.54 -9.53 20.72
C SER A 161 6.71 -10.40 21.12
#